data_AF-A0A1R4EJ13-F1
#
_entry.id   AF-A0A1R4EJ13-F1
#
_cell.length_a   1.000
_cell.length_b   1.000
_cell.length_c   1.000
_cell.angle_alpha   90.00
_cell.angle_beta   90.00
_cell.angle_gamma   90.00
#
_symmetry.space_group_name_H-M   'P 1'
#
loop_
_entity.id
_entity.type
_entity.pdbx_description
1 polymer ?
#
loop_
_entity_poly.entity_id
_entity_poly.type
_entity_poly.pdbx_seq_one_letter_code
_entity_poly.pdbx_strand_id
1 'polypeptide(L)'
;MVRKKNYYYALSLVSFFVFVVYRDKKYRSNKTLSLVCNIDGFVVKGSQFLEKFLLISSAVAGLIAALFTVISVYHIIMERKEKLEDKVKNAFLKSKVWTNEGDINSKDSVFFDLCIEEPNHHFFSGKINYYNAEQEQHLTFYFEKVNRKIITLKLHETVGWRNVGSAKARLTFINPESFKIVFSKGYGFRKDRFMPDLPRKTKIFPSKVNGTISEVATRQNDISRKILTNDIIVALSPERNYAKAKEMLGVPDKVIKDSSVFEDKFRFDVISKEDLENITSDLYFLENAVLKVTTIDKQSIHALTVLCNDELLLPDLPHYCSDKVCQELLENAIIGSVRTIKESAIALRTYMGPPFYKHMTYFTNGYLEDEDNPNEDKLIGSEIVGFCLSESQMVFYIYDYELR
;
A
#
# COMPACT_ATOMS: atom_id res chain seq x y z
N MET A 1 -27.56 4.21 -27.30
CA MET A 1 -28.04 5.30 -26.41
C MET A 1 -27.85 6.72 -26.96
N VAL A 2 -27.00 6.96 -27.98
CA VAL A 2 -26.74 8.31 -28.55
C VAL A 2 -27.92 8.89 -29.35
N ARG A 3 -28.78 8.04 -29.95
CA ARG A 3 -29.89 8.51 -30.82
C ARG A 3 -31.05 9.21 -30.10
N LYS A 4 -31.26 9.02 -28.78
CA LYS A 4 -32.34 9.69 -28.03
C LYS A 4 -31.95 11.10 -27.53
N LYS A 5 -30.65 11.43 -27.45
CA LYS A 5 -30.16 12.74 -26.96
C LYS A 5 -30.44 13.89 -27.94
N ASN A 6 -30.45 13.63 -29.25
CA ASN A 6 -30.66 14.67 -30.26
C ASN A 6 -32.13 15.07 -30.43
N TYR A 7 -33.08 14.23 -30.02
CA TYR A 7 -34.52 14.50 -30.24
C TYR A 7 -35.05 15.60 -29.31
N TYR A 8 -34.61 15.64 -28.05
CA TYR A 8 -35.09 16.62 -27.07
C TYR A 8 -34.47 18.01 -27.25
N TYR A 9 -33.20 18.09 -27.66
CA TYR A 9 -32.57 19.36 -28.03
C TYR A 9 -33.16 19.94 -29.32
N ALA A 10 -33.47 19.10 -30.31
CA ALA A 10 -34.13 19.54 -31.54
C ALA A 10 -35.54 20.08 -31.28
N LEU A 11 -36.34 19.46 -30.41
CA LEU A 11 -37.69 19.96 -30.08
C LEU A 11 -37.67 21.31 -29.35
N SER A 12 -36.70 21.52 -28.46
CA SER A 12 -36.49 22.79 -27.75
C SER A 12 -36.04 23.92 -28.70
N LEU A 13 -35.13 23.62 -29.65
CA LEU A 13 -34.70 24.57 -30.66
C LEU A 13 -35.81 24.92 -31.65
N VAL A 14 -36.63 23.96 -32.07
CA VAL A 14 -37.76 24.18 -32.97
C VAL A 14 -38.84 25.04 -32.30
N SER A 15 -39.16 24.79 -31.04
CA SER A 15 -40.13 25.61 -30.31
C SER A 15 -39.62 27.04 -30.02
N PHE A 16 -38.31 27.22 -29.78
CA PHE A 16 -37.72 28.55 -29.66
C PHE A 16 -37.67 29.31 -31.00
N PHE A 17 -37.37 28.62 -32.12
CA PHE A 17 -37.38 29.22 -33.45
C PHE A 17 -38.79 29.62 -33.91
N VAL A 18 -39.81 28.80 -33.62
CA VAL A 18 -41.21 29.17 -33.90
C VAL A 18 -41.61 30.42 -33.10
N PHE A 19 -41.14 30.55 -31.86
CA PHE A 19 -41.44 31.72 -31.03
C PHE A 19 -40.73 33.00 -31.50
N VAL A 20 -39.47 32.90 -31.93
CA VAL A 20 -38.70 34.05 -32.45
C VAL A 20 -39.23 34.50 -33.83
N VAL A 21 -39.53 33.57 -34.74
CA VAL A 21 -40.09 33.91 -36.06
C VAL A 21 -41.49 34.53 -35.95
N TYR A 22 -42.30 34.12 -34.97
CA TYR A 22 -43.63 34.72 -34.75
C TYR A 22 -43.54 36.11 -34.11
N ARG A 23 -42.56 36.35 -33.23
CA ARG A 23 -42.33 37.66 -32.62
C ARG A 23 -41.74 38.66 -33.62
N ASP A 24 -40.89 38.21 -34.54
CA ASP A 24 -40.28 39.05 -35.57
C ASP A 24 -41.28 39.43 -36.69
N LYS A 25 -42.19 38.51 -37.07
CA LYS A 25 -43.32 38.83 -37.97
C LYS A 25 -44.29 39.87 -37.37
N LYS A 26 -44.45 39.91 -36.05
CA LYS A 26 -45.33 40.88 -35.37
C LYS A 26 -44.72 42.29 -35.30
N TYR A 27 -43.39 42.41 -35.38
CA TYR A 27 -42.71 43.73 -35.37
C TYR A 27 -42.39 44.29 -36.77
N ARG A 28 -42.46 43.48 -37.84
CA ARG A 28 -42.19 43.94 -39.22
C ARG A 28 -43.39 44.14 -40.14
N SER A 29 -44.63 44.05 -39.66
CA SER A 29 -45.81 44.29 -40.50
C SER A 29 -46.76 45.32 -39.87
N ASN A 30 -46.40 46.60 -39.96
CA ASN A 30 -47.36 47.70 -40.07
C ASN A 30 -48.00 47.69 -41.49
N LYS A 31 -48.51 46.54 -41.92
CA LYS A 31 -49.49 46.43 -42.98
C LYS A 31 -50.57 45.47 -42.49
N THR A 32 -51.73 46.08 -42.27
CA THR A 32 -53.06 45.48 -42.26
C THR A 32 -53.13 44.31 -43.25
N LEU A 33 -53.04 43.09 -42.73
CA LEU A 33 -53.50 41.90 -43.44
C LEU A 33 -54.95 41.71 -43.02
N SER A 34 -55.86 42.29 -43.81
CA SER A 34 -57.28 42.00 -43.76
C SER A 34 -57.50 40.56 -44.22
N LEU A 35 -57.51 39.63 -43.26
CA LEU A 35 -58.07 38.30 -43.46
C LEU A 35 -59.59 38.43 -43.39
N VAL A 36 -60.19 38.82 -44.52
CA VAL A 36 -61.64 38.78 -44.73
C VAL A 36 -62.03 37.32 -44.88
N CYS A 37 -62.34 36.66 -43.75
CA CYS A 37 -63.27 35.55 -43.77
C CYS A 37 -64.67 36.14 -43.82
N ASN A 38 -65.26 36.13 -45.02
CA ASN A 38 -66.66 36.43 -45.22
C ASN A 38 -67.47 35.23 -44.69
N ILE A 39 -67.93 35.34 -43.45
CA ILE A 39 -69.11 34.62 -42.95
C ILE A 39 -70.03 35.73 -42.47
N ASP A 40 -71.15 35.88 -43.18
CA ASP A 40 -72.19 36.85 -42.88
C ASP A 40 -72.61 36.79 -41.40
N GLY A 41 -72.66 37.96 -40.77
CA GLY A 41 -73.62 38.19 -39.69
C GLY A 41 -73.16 38.07 -38.23
N PHE A 42 -71.87 38.11 -37.88
CA PHE A 42 -71.45 38.26 -36.47
C PHE A 42 -70.26 39.21 -36.29
N VAL A 43 -70.55 40.50 -36.34
CA VAL A 43 -69.59 41.57 -36.01
C VAL A 43 -69.64 41.84 -34.50
N VAL A 44 -68.47 41.70 -33.87
CA VAL A 44 -68.12 42.17 -32.51
C VAL A 44 -68.68 41.37 -31.33
N LYS A 45 -67.92 40.30 -31.02
CA LYS A 45 -67.64 39.78 -29.65
C LYS A 45 -66.49 38.74 -29.66
N GLY A 46 -65.98 38.40 -30.85
CA GLY A 46 -64.91 37.42 -31.04
C GLY A 46 -63.48 37.90 -30.77
N SER A 47 -63.16 39.21 -30.89
CA SER A 47 -61.77 39.67 -30.72
C SER A 47 -61.27 39.57 -29.27
N GLN A 48 -62.09 39.97 -28.29
CA GLN A 48 -61.78 39.79 -26.87
C GLN A 48 -61.76 38.31 -26.45
N PHE A 49 -62.58 37.48 -27.09
CA PHE A 49 -62.57 36.04 -26.87
C PHE A 49 -61.30 35.40 -27.43
N LEU A 50 -60.89 35.77 -28.65
CA LEU A 50 -59.64 35.29 -29.26
C LEU A 50 -58.41 35.76 -28.50
N GLU A 51 -58.38 37.02 -28.04
CA GLU A 51 -57.28 37.55 -27.22
C GLU A 51 -57.19 36.82 -25.88
N LYS A 52 -58.31 36.63 -25.17
CA LYS A 52 -58.33 35.85 -23.92
C LYS A 52 -57.94 34.39 -24.17
N PHE A 53 -58.39 33.78 -25.26
CA PHE A 53 -58.03 32.42 -25.64
C PHE A 53 -56.53 32.28 -25.97
N LEU A 54 -55.95 33.25 -26.68
CA LEU A 54 -54.50 33.33 -26.95
C LEU A 54 -53.69 33.58 -25.67
N LEU A 55 -54.21 34.39 -24.75
CA LEU A 55 -53.58 34.61 -23.44
C LEU A 55 -53.60 33.35 -22.57
N ILE A 56 -54.74 32.64 -22.53
CA ILE A 56 -54.88 31.39 -21.79
C ILE A 56 -54.01 30.30 -22.42
N SER A 57 -54.03 30.13 -23.73
CA SER A 57 -53.20 29.12 -24.43
C SER A 57 -51.71 29.40 -24.29
N SER A 58 -51.27 30.66 -24.35
CA SER A 58 -49.86 31.01 -24.09
C SER A 58 -49.45 30.80 -22.63
N ALA A 59 -50.34 31.08 -21.67
CA ALA A 59 -50.10 30.78 -20.25
C ALA A 59 -50.00 29.26 -19.99
N VAL A 60 -50.88 28.46 -20.60
CA VAL A 60 -50.85 26.99 -20.52
C VAL A 60 -49.58 26.43 -21.16
N ALA A 61 -49.20 26.91 -22.35
CA ALA A 61 -47.95 26.52 -23.00
C ALA A 61 -46.71 26.88 -22.17
N GLY A 62 -46.71 28.06 -21.54
CA GLY A 62 -45.67 28.49 -20.61
C GLY A 62 -45.56 27.58 -19.38
N LEU A 63 -46.69 27.17 -18.79
CA LEU A 63 -46.73 26.22 -17.67
C LEU A 63 -46.20 24.84 -18.07
N ILE A 64 -46.59 24.33 -19.24
CA ILE A 64 -46.11 23.05 -19.78
C ILE A 64 -44.59 23.11 -20.04
N ALA A 65 -44.10 24.20 -20.64
CA ALA A 65 -42.67 24.39 -20.87
C ALA A 65 -41.87 24.48 -19.56
N ALA A 66 -42.41 25.15 -18.53
CA ALA A 66 -41.82 25.20 -17.20
C ALA A 66 -41.75 23.80 -16.56
N LEU A 67 -42.83 23.01 -16.65
CA LEU A 67 -42.86 21.61 -16.20
C LEU A 67 -41.79 20.75 -16.89
N PHE A 68 -41.66 20.82 -18.21
CA PHE A 68 -40.62 20.09 -18.94
C PHE A 68 -39.21 20.53 -18.53
N THR A 69 -39.01 21.82 -18.25
CA THR A 69 -37.73 22.34 -17.77
C THR A 69 -37.39 21.78 -16.39
N VAL A 70 -38.33 21.76 -15.46
CA VAL A 70 -38.16 21.17 -14.12
C VAL A 70 -37.84 19.68 -14.20
N ILE A 71 -38.57 18.92 -15.03
CA ILE A 71 -38.31 17.49 -15.25
C ILE A 71 -36.91 17.28 -15.83
N SER A 72 -36.49 18.11 -16.79
CA SER A 72 -35.16 18.03 -17.41
C SER A 72 -34.05 18.32 -16.41
N VAL A 73 -34.22 19.36 -15.58
CA VAL A 73 -33.28 19.69 -14.49
C VAL A 73 -33.19 18.55 -13.48
N TYR A 74 -34.33 17.97 -13.09
CA TYR A 74 -34.38 16.81 -12.21
C TYR A 74 -33.61 15.61 -12.80
N HIS A 75 -33.79 15.31 -14.08
CA HIS A 75 -33.05 14.25 -14.77
C HIS A 75 -31.54 14.51 -14.79
N ILE A 76 -31.12 15.76 -15.05
CA ILE A 76 -29.69 16.13 -15.03
C ILE A 76 -29.10 15.95 -13.63
N ILE A 77 -29.82 16.32 -12.57
CA ILE A 77 -29.39 16.14 -11.19
C ILE A 77 -29.24 14.65 -10.86
N MET A 78 -30.20 13.82 -11.27
CA MET A 78 -30.16 12.37 -11.09
C MET A 78 -29.00 11.73 -11.86
N GLU A 79 -28.80 12.08 -13.13
CA GLU A 79 -27.68 11.56 -13.94
C GLU A 79 -26.32 11.95 -13.34
N ARG A 80 -26.18 13.18 -12.82
CA ARG A 80 -24.95 13.61 -12.13
C ARG A 80 -24.72 12.85 -10.83
N LYS A 81 -25.79 12.54 -10.10
CA LYS A 81 -25.74 11.75 -8.87
C LYS A 81 -25.28 10.33 -9.15
N GLU A 82 -25.89 9.66 -10.13
CA GLU A 82 -25.54 8.29 -10.54
C GLU A 82 -24.08 8.20 -10.99
N LYS A 83 -23.62 9.12 -11.86
CA LYS A 83 -22.20 9.16 -12.29
C LYS A 83 -21.21 9.35 -11.15
N LEU A 84 -21.58 10.12 -10.13
CA LEU A 84 -20.72 10.31 -8.95
C LEU A 84 -20.68 9.03 -8.11
N GLU A 85 -21.83 8.37 -7.93
CA GLU A 85 -21.94 7.11 -7.18
C GLU A 85 -21.14 6.00 -7.85
N ASP A 86 -21.24 5.86 -9.18
CA ASP A 86 -20.44 4.93 -9.96
C ASP A 86 -18.95 5.23 -9.87
N LYS A 87 -18.55 6.51 -9.98
CA LYS A 87 -17.14 6.92 -9.83
C LYS A 87 -16.58 6.54 -8.46
N VAL A 88 -17.34 6.80 -7.40
CA VAL A 88 -16.92 6.53 -6.02
C VAL A 88 -16.83 5.03 -5.77
N LYS A 89 -17.81 4.26 -6.25
CA LYS A 89 -17.80 2.80 -6.17
C LYS A 89 -16.62 2.20 -6.93
N ASN A 90 -16.41 2.60 -8.18
CA ASN A 90 -15.31 2.11 -9.01
C ASN A 90 -13.93 2.49 -8.45
N ALA A 91 -13.81 3.67 -7.83
CA ALA A 91 -12.58 4.05 -7.14
C ALA A 91 -12.29 3.11 -5.96
N PHE A 92 -13.30 2.74 -5.18
CA PHE A 92 -13.14 1.80 -4.07
C PHE A 92 -12.82 0.38 -4.57
N LEU A 93 -13.50 -0.06 -5.64
CA LEU A 93 -13.29 -1.40 -6.22
C LEU A 93 -12.02 -1.52 -7.08
N LYS A 94 -11.30 -0.42 -7.32
CA LYS A 94 -10.03 -0.43 -8.07
C LYS A 94 -8.96 -1.25 -7.34
N SER A 95 -8.99 -1.27 -6.00
CA SER A 95 -8.14 -2.12 -5.18
C SER A 95 -8.95 -3.24 -4.56
N LYS A 96 -8.37 -4.44 -4.49
CA LYS A 96 -8.95 -5.58 -3.77
C LYS A 96 -8.75 -5.48 -2.26
N VAL A 97 -7.73 -4.76 -1.81
CA VAL A 97 -7.37 -4.65 -0.40
C VAL A 97 -7.14 -3.19 -0.03
N TRP A 98 -7.70 -2.77 1.10
CA TRP A 98 -7.54 -1.43 1.66
C TRP A 98 -7.08 -1.52 3.12
N THR A 99 -6.04 -0.77 3.48
CA THR A 99 -5.44 -0.80 4.82
C THR A 99 -5.40 0.59 5.46
N ASN A 100 -5.44 0.66 6.80
CA ASN A 100 -5.23 1.91 7.54
C ASN A 100 -3.76 2.21 7.90
N GLU A 101 -2.82 1.32 7.58
CA GLU A 101 -1.39 1.49 7.87
C GLU A 101 -0.75 2.73 7.21
N GLY A 102 -1.36 3.25 6.14
CA GLY A 102 -0.90 4.48 5.48
C GLY A 102 -1.28 5.80 6.19
N ASP A 103 -2.06 5.77 7.29
CA ASP A 103 -2.49 7.00 7.99
C ASP A 103 -1.45 7.47 9.02
N ILE A 104 -0.38 8.11 8.53
CA ILE A 104 0.74 8.65 9.36
C ILE A 104 0.32 9.63 10.46
N ASN A 105 -0.92 10.14 10.43
CA ASN A 105 -1.44 11.06 11.43
C ASN A 105 -2.32 10.38 12.48
N SER A 106 -2.57 9.07 12.35
CA SER A 106 -3.33 8.31 13.33
C SER A 106 -2.47 7.98 14.55
N LYS A 107 -3.09 8.01 15.73
CA LYS A 107 -2.52 7.51 16.98
C LYS A 107 -3.07 6.13 17.34
N ASP A 108 -3.84 5.52 16.43
CA ASP A 108 -4.48 4.24 16.67
C ASP A 108 -3.42 3.12 16.60
N SER A 109 -3.46 2.19 17.56
CA SER A 109 -2.55 1.03 17.63
C SER A 109 -3.10 -0.22 16.93
N VAL A 110 -4.31 -0.13 16.37
CA VAL A 110 -5.01 -1.26 15.73
C VAL A 110 -5.01 -1.05 14.22
N PHE A 111 -4.35 -1.97 13.52
CA PHE A 111 -4.31 -2.02 12.06
C PHE A 111 -5.24 -3.10 11.53
N PHE A 112 -5.81 -2.85 10.35
CA PHE A 112 -6.72 -3.77 9.70
C PHE A 112 -6.64 -3.70 8.19
N ASP A 113 -6.93 -4.84 7.57
CA ASP A 113 -7.08 -4.99 6.13
C ASP A 113 -8.53 -5.26 5.76
N LEU A 114 -9.07 -4.43 4.88
CA LEU A 114 -10.38 -4.59 4.27
C LEU A 114 -10.20 -5.23 2.90
N CYS A 115 -10.45 -6.53 2.83
CA CYS A 115 -10.33 -7.37 1.64
C CYS A 115 -11.69 -7.51 0.96
N ILE A 116 -11.81 -7.08 -0.29
CA ILE A 116 -13.02 -7.20 -1.10
C ILE A 116 -13.02 -8.56 -1.80
N GLU A 117 -14.01 -9.38 -1.47
CA GLU A 117 -14.33 -10.61 -2.17
C GLU A 117 -15.22 -10.27 -3.38
N GLU A 118 -14.88 -10.82 -4.55
CA GLU A 118 -15.66 -10.67 -5.79
C GLU A 118 -15.94 -9.21 -6.24
N PRO A 119 -14.90 -8.42 -6.60
CA PRO A 119 -15.06 -7.02 -6.98
C PRO A 119 -15.92 -6.80 -8.24
N ASN A 120 -16.19 -7.87 -9.01
CA ASN A 120 -16.94 -7.82 -10.26
C ASN A 120 -18.46 -7.82 -10.05
N HIS A 121 -18.95 -8.03 -8.82
CA HIS A 121 -20.37 -8.14 -8.55
C HIS A 121 -21.02 -6.78 -8.16
N HIS A 122 -22.29 -6.57 -8.53
CA HIS A 122 -22.98 -5.31 -8.20
C HIS A 122 -23.14 -5.12 -6.69
N PHE A 123 -23.30 -6.21 -5.96
CA PHE A 123 -23.23 -6.28 -4.50
C PHE A 123 -21.95 -7.02 -4.14
N PHE A 124 -20.95 -6.30 -3.67
CA PHE A 124 -19.69 -6.87 -3.23
C PHE A 124 -19.70 -7.10 -1.72
N SER A 125 -18.93 -8.08 -1.27
CA SER A 125 -18.72 -8.40 0.14
C SER A 125 -17.23 -8.53 0.40
N GLY A 126 -16.87 -8.89 1.62
CA GLY A 126 -15.49 -9.17 1.94
C GLY A 126 -15.25 -9.32 3.42
N LYS A 127 -13.98 -9.26 3.79
CA LYS A 127 -13.53 -9.46 5.17
C LYS A 127 -12.71 -8.27 5.65
N ILE A 128 -12.87 -7.94 6.93
CA ILE A 128 -11.96 -7.05 7.66
C ILE A 128 -11.19 -7.93 8.61
N ASN A 129 -9.88 -8.06 8.39
CA ASN A 129 -8.98 -8.82 9.24
C ASN A 129 -8.20 -7.82 10.11
N TYR A 130 -8.16 -8.08 11.42
CA TYR A 130 -7.46 -7.23 12.38
C TYR A 130 -7.00 -8.04 13.58
N TYR A 131 -5.95 -7.55 14.25
CA TYR A 131 -5.38 -8.20 15.42
C TYR A 131 -5.81 -7.50 16.69
N ASN A 132 -6.31 -8.28 17.65
CA ASN A 132 -6.57 -7.80 19.01
C ASN A 132 -5.91 -8.77 20.01
N ALA A 133 -5.01 -8.24 20.84
CA ALA A 133 -4.41 -8.94 21.98
C ALA A 133 -4.10 -10.43 21.72
N GLU A 134 -3.28 -10.70 20.69
CA GLU A 134 -2.76 -12.02 20.30
C GLU A 134 -3.69 -12.93 19.49
N GLN A 135 -4.91 -12.49 19.11
CA GLN A 135 -5.80 -13.27 18.24
C GLN A 135 -6.20 -12.50 16.97
N GLU A 136 -6.11 -13.19 15.83
CA GLU A 136 -6.65 -12.71 14.55
C GLU A 136 -8.18 -12.76 14.60
N GLN A 137 -8.80 -11.60 14.41
CA GLN A 137 -10.26 -11.47 14.30
C GLN A 137 -10.64 -11.12 12.86
N HIS A 138 -11.74 -11.71 12.40
CA HIS A 138 -12.30 -11.43 11.08
C HIS A 138 -13.74 -10.96 11.19
N LEU A 139 -14.10 -9.93 10.44
CA LEU A 139 -15.47 -9.45 10.28
C LEU A 139 -15.87 -9.58 8.83
N THR A 140 -17.05 -10.15 8.60
CA THR A 140 -17.61 -10.16 7.25
C THR A 140 -18.34 -8.84 7.00
N PHE A 141 -18.07 -8.18 5.87
CA PHE A 141 -18.80 -7.00 5.46
C PHE A 141 -19.59 -7.24 4.16
N TYR A 142 -20.71 -6.55 4.06
CA TYR A 142 -21.57 -6.54 2.88
C TYR A 142 -21.83 -5.10 2.44
N PHE A 143 -21.75 -4.85 1.13
CA PHE A 143 -22.16 -3.59 0.55
C PHE A 143 -23.65 -3.32 0.80
N GLU A 144 -23.98 -2.18 1.41
CA GLU A 144 -25.37 -1.77 1.64
C GLU A 144 -25.85 -0.79 0.56
N LYS A 145 -25.12 0.32 0.37
CA LYS A 145 -25.44 1.36 -0.64
C LYS A 145 -24.31 2.36 -0.83
N VAL A 146 -24.34 3.08 -1.95
CA VAL A 146 -23.60 4.33 -2.16
C VAL A 146 -24.60 5.49 -2.15
N ASN A 147 -24.22 6.61 -1.54
CA ASN A 147 -24.94 7.87 -1.65
C ASN A 147 -23.94 9.01 -1.80
N ARG A 148 -23.94 9.68 -2.95
CA ARG A 148 -22.96 10.72 -3.31
C ARG A 148 -21.52 10.22 -3.15
N LYS A 149 -20.80 10.71 -2.13
CA LYS A 149 -19.39 10.39 -1.82
C LYS A 149 -19.23 9.36 -0.71
N ILE A 150 -20.31 8.68 -0.30
CA ILE A 150 -20.32 7.80 0.87
C ILE A 150 -20.74 6.40 0.47
N ILE A 151 -19.89 5.42 0.76
CA ILE A 151 -20.22 3.99 0.69
C ILE A 151 -20.58 3.52 2.10
N THR A 152 -21.70 2.82 2.25
CA THR A 152 -22.10 2.22 3.51
C THR A 152 -21.93 0.70 3.43
N LEU A 153 -21.23 0.14 4.42
CA LEU A 153 -21.06 -1.29 4.59
C LEU A 153 -21.76 -1.74 5.87
N LYS A 154 -22.35 -2.94 5.82
CA LYS A 154 -22.88 -3.64 6.98
C LYS A 154 -21.87 -4.70 7.42
N LEU A 155 -21.47 -4.65 8.69
CA LEU A 155 -20.49 -5.56 9.28
C LEU A 155 -21.19 -6.61 10.12
N HIS A 156 -20.67 -7.83 10.08
CA HIS A 156 -21.17 -8.98 10.80
C HIS A 156 -20.02 -9.67 11.55
N GLU A 157 -20.22 -9.88 12.85
CA GLU A 157 -19.37 -10.74 13.66
C GLU A 157 -19.85 -12.18 13.50
N THR A 158 -18.96 -13.04 13.01
CA THR A 158 -19.23 -14.44 12.74
C THR A 158 -18.45 -15.30 13.72
N VAL A 159 -19.14 -16.15 14.49
CA VAL A 159 -18.53 -17.23 15.27
C VAL A 159 -18.97 -18.54 14.64
N GLY A 160 -18.09 -19.17 13.86
CA GLY A 160 -18.43 -20.28 12.98
C GLY A 160 -19.49 -19.85 11.95
N TRP A 161 -20.65 -20.53 11.94
CA TRP A 161 -21.76 -20.25 11.00
C TRP A 161 -22.80 -19.26 11.54
N ARG A 162 -22.67 -18.80 12.81
CA ARG A 162 -23.68 -17.95 13.47
C ARG A 162 -23.28 -16.48 13.45
N ASN A 163 -24.22 -15.63 13.04
CA ASN A 163 -24.13 -14.18 13.17
C ASN A 163 -24.42 -13.78 14.63
N VAL A 164 -23.43 -13.20 15.30
CA VAL A 164 -23.51 -12.85 16.74
C VAL A 164 -23.72 -11.35 16.95
N GLY A 165 -23.19 -10.51 16.06
CA GLY A 165 -23.26 -9.05 16.15
C GLY A 165 -23.40 -8.37 14.80
N SER A 166 -23.89 -7.12 14.79
CA SER A 166 -23.91 -6.29 13.58
C SER A 166 -23.47 -4.86 13.84
N ALA A 167 -22.64 -4.33 12.94
CA ALA A 167 -22.16 -2.95 12.96
C ALA A 167 -22.27 -2.30 11.57
N LYS A 168 -21.97 -1.01 11.46
CA LYS A 168 -21.94 -0.27 10.19
C LYS A 168 -20.62 0.47 10.01
N ALA A 169 -20.05 0.39 8.83
CA ALA A 169 -18.94 1.23 8.40
C ALA A 169 -19.39 2.21 7.31
N ARG A 170 -18.92 3.46 7.41
CA ARG A 170 -19.15 4.49 6.39
C ARG A 170 -17.81 4.93 5.82
N LEU A 171 -17.62 4.71 4.52
CA LEU A 171 -16.45 5.12 3.76
C LEU A 171 -16.77 6.43 3.05
N THR A 172 -16.09 7.52 3.41
CA THR A 172 -16.20 8.82 2.75
C THR A 172 -15.06 8.97 1.75
N PHE A 173 -15.40 9.15 0.48
CA PHE A 173 -14.45 9.36 -0.61
C PHE A 173 -13.66 10.67 -0.42
N ILE A 174 -12.34 10.57 -0.36
CA ILE A 174 -11.43 11.72 -0.38
C ILE A 174 -10.90 11.90 -1.80
N ASN A 175 -10.19 10.89 -2.31
CA ASN A 175 -9.63 10.83 -3.66
C ASN A 175 -9.57 9.35 -4.13
N PRO A 176 -9.17 9.06 -5.38
CA PRO A 176 -9.13 7.68 -5.90
C PRO A 176 -8.23 6.71 -5.13
N GLU A 177 -7.32 7.20 -4.30
CA GLU A 177 -6.31 6.42 -3.57
C GLU A 177 -6.54 6.48 -2.06
N SER A 178 -7.63 7.09 -1.59
CA SER A 178 -7.91 7.17 -0.16
C SER A 178 -9.39 7.36 0.16
N PHE A 179 -9.81 6.65 1.21
CA PHE A 179 -11.11 6.81 1.84
C PHE A 179 -10.94 7.10 3.31
N LYS A 180 -11.94 7.73 3.90
CA LYS A 180 -12.05 7.85 5.34
C LYS A 180 -13.12 6.89 5.83
N ILE A 181 -12.76 5.95 6.67
CA ILE A 181 -13.71 5.00 7.24
C ILE A 181 -14.13 5.45 8.64
N VAL A 182 -15.42 5.28 8.96
CA VAL A 182 -15.98 5.52 10.27
C VAL A 182 -16.80 4.31 10.66
N PHE A 183 -16.42 3.66 11.77
CA PHE A 183 -17.15 2.55 12.35
C PHE A 183 -18.19 3.07 13.34
N SER A 184 -19.38 2.48 13.29
CA SER A 184 -20.51 2.87 14.14
C SER A 184 -21.31 1.64 14.54
N LYS A 185 -21.87 1.67 15.75
CA LYS A 185 -22.75 0.61 16.26
C LYS A 185 -23.93 0.41 15.29
N GLY A 186 -24.23 -0.85 14.99
CA GLY A 186 -25.42 -1.20 14.23
C GLY A 186 -26.69 -0.97 15.05
N TYR A 187 -27.80 -0.78 14.35
CA TYR A 187 -29.13 -0.83 14.98
C TYR A 187 -29.61 -2.27 14.94
N GLY A 188 -29.67 -2.94 16.09
CA GLY A 188 -30.16 -4.31 16.24
C GLY A 188 -31.03 -4.46 17.49
N PHE A 189 -32.04 -5.32 17.42
CA PHE A 189 -33.09 -5.51 18.44
C PHE A 189 -32.69 -6.34 19.68
N ARG A 190 -31.39 -6.58 19.93
CA ARG A 190 -30.92 -7.28 21.13
C ARG A 190 -29.81 -6.49 21.83
N LYS A 191 -29.70 -6.75 23.14
CA LYS A 191 -28.83 -6.04 24.11
C LYS A 191 -27.33 -6.08 23.80
N ASP A 192 -26.90 -6.84 22.80
CA ASP A 192 -25.49 -6.99 22.45
C ASP A 192 -25.11 -6.03 21.32
N ARG A 193 -24.80 -4.80 21.72
CA ARG A 193 -24.33 -3.73 20.82
C ARG A 193 -22.88 -4.00 20.42
N PHE A 194 -22.68 -4.92 19.46
CA PHE A 194 -21.35 -5.18 18.90
C PHE A 194 -20.73 -3.90 18.33
N MET A 195 -19.54 -3.57 18.81
CA MET A 195 -18.68 -2.56 18.25
C MET A 195 -17.33 -3.23 18.08
N PRO A 196 -16.85 -3.38 16.82
CA PRO A 196 -15.56 -4.00 16.60
C PRO A 196 -14.49 -3.17 17.28
N ASP A 197 -13.48 -3.84 17.84
CA ASP A 197 -12.34 -3.19 18.47
C ASP A 197 -11.37 -2.67 17.39
N LEU A 198 -11.91 -1.73 16.60
CA LEU A 198 -11.27 -1.10 15.46
C LEU A 198 -11.24 0.41 15.72
N PRO A 199 -10.29 1.13 15.09
CA PRO A 199 -10.26 2.58 15.12
C PRO A 199 -11.62 3.17 14.79
N ARG A 200 -12.20 4.00 15.67
CA ARG A 200 -13.54 4.57 15.43
C ARG A 200 -13.60 5.34 14.10
N LYS A 201 -12.49 5.95 13.69
CA LYS A 201 -12.38 6.78 12.50
C LYS A 201 -10.92 6.85 12.06
N THR A 202 -10.62 6.40 10.84
CA THR A 202 -9.27 6.43 10.26
C THR A 202 -9.31 6.63 8.75
N LYS A 203 -8.18 6.90 8.11
CA LYS A 203 -8.04 6.83 6.65
C LYS A 203 -7.58 5.45 6.23
N ILE A 204 -7.99 5.05 5.03
CA ILE A 204 -7.56 3.81 4.39
C ILE A 204 -7.04 4.10 2.99
N PHE A 205 -6.08 3.29 2.56
CA PHE A 205 -5.33 3.41 1.31
C PHE A 205 -5.28 2.04 0.62
N PRO A 206 -5.13 1.98 -0.71
CA PRO A 206 -4.96 0.71 -1.40
C PRO A 206 -3.70 0.04 -0.87
N SER A 207 -3.82 -1.22 -0.45
CA SER A 207 -2.66 -2.01 -0.08
C SER A 207 -1.82 -2.26 -1.33
N LYS A 208 -0.49 -2.16 -1.21
CA LYS A 208 0.46 -2.40 -2.32
C LYS A 208 0.66 -3.89 -2.61
N VAL A 209 -0.05 -4.77 -1.90
CA VAL A 209 0.03 -6.22 -2.07
C VAL A 209 -0.66 -6.63 -3.37
N ASN A 210 0.15 -6.85 -4.41
CA ASN A 210 -0.30 -7.44 -5.66
C ASN A 210 -0.58 -8.93 -5.46
N GLY A 211 -1.85 -9.28 -5.28
CA GLY A 211 -2.40 -10.57 -5.70
C GLY A 211 -2.37 -11.71 -4.68
N THR A 212 -3.45 -12.49 -4.72
CA THR A 212 -3.76 -13.76 -4.04
C THR A 212 -4.15 -13.71 -2.55
N ILE A 213 -5.34 -14.26 -2.29
CA ILE A 213 -6.17 -14.14 -1.08
C ILE A 213 -5.70 -15.12 0.04
N SER A 214 -4.54 -15.76 -0.11
CA SER A 214 -4.12 -16.85 0.77
C SER A 214 -3.06 -16.53 1.83
N GLU A 215 -2.61 -15.27 1.95
CA GLU A 215 -1.57 -14.89 2.92
C GLU A 215 -2.02 -13.81 3.91
N VAL A 216 -3.30 -13.79 4.30
CA VAL A 216 -3.81 -12.80 5.26
C VAL A 216 -3.69 -13.25 6.72
N ALA A 217 -3.24 -14.47 6.97
CA ALA A 217 -2.84 -14.87 8.31
C ALA A 217 -1.38 -14.44 8.53
N THR A 218 -1.16 -13.69 9.62
CA THR A 218 0.12 -13.21 10.19
C THR A 218 0.89 -12.14 9.42
N ARG A 219 0.50 -10.86 9.54
CA ARG A 219 1.43 -9.71 9.43
C ARG A 219 1.04 -8.57 10.35
N GLN A 220 1.62 -8.55 11.55
CA GLN A 220 1.92 -7.34 12.30
C GLN A 220 3.40 -7.02 12.04
N ASN A 221 3.66 -5.78 11.59
CA ASN A 221 4.94 -5.20 11.13
C ASN A 221 5.13 -5.24 9.60
N ASP A 222 4.64 -4.20 8.91
CA ASP A 222 4.98 -3.93 7.51
C ASP A 222 5.88 -2.67 7.39
N ILE A 223 7.02 -2.69 8.09
CA ILE A 223 8.26 -2.76 7.31
C ILE A 223 8.18 -4.18 6.80
N SER A 224 7.90 -4.43 5.52
CA SER A 224 7.98 -5.79 4.97
C SER A 224 9.32 -6.34 5.45
N ARG A 225 9.33 -7.22 6.45
CA ARG A 225 10.58 -7.75 6.99
C ARG A 225 11.06 -8.67 5.89
N LYS A 226 11.88 -8.09 5.02
CA LYS A 226 12.40 -8.78 3.85
C LYS A 226 13.12 -10.00 4.40
N ILE A 227 12.81 -11.16 3.87
CA ILE A 227 13.52 -12.39 4.22
C ILE A 227 14.83 -12.35 3.44
N LEU A 228 15.95 -12.55 4.11
CA LEU A 228 17.22 -12.73 3.44
C LEU A 228 17.16 -14.08 2.71
N THR A 229 17.39 -14.07 1.40
CA THR A 229 17.49 -15.28 0.57
C THR A 229 18.87 -15.37 -0.07
N ASN A 230 19.24 -16.56 -0.54
CA ASN A 230 20.51 -16.75 -1.25
C ASN A 230 20.62 -15.84 -2.49
N ASP A 231 19.51 -15.63 -3.21
CA ASP A 231 19.46 -14.70 -4.35
C ASP A 231 19.82 -13.26 -3.97
N ILE A 232 19.40 -12.82 -2.77
CA ILE A 232 19.74 -11.49 -2.25
C ILE A 232 21.23 -11.42 -1.90
N ILE A 233 21.77 -12.46 -1.23
CA ILE A 233 23.20 -12.54 -0.88
C ILE A 233 24.07 -12.49 -2.15
N VAL A 234 23.70 -13.25 -3.19
CA VAL A 234 24.40 -13.26 -4.48
C VAL A 234 24.26 -11.91 -5.20
N ALA A 235 23.08 -11.30 -5.18
CA ALA A 235 22.84 -10.01 -5.83
C ALA A 235 23.57 -8.83 -5.17
N LEU A 236 23.86 -8.95 -3.86
CA LEU A 236 24.57 -7.98 -3.02
C LEU A 236 26.00 -8.43 -2.68
N SER A 237 26.58 -9.34 -3.47
CA SER A 237 27.96 -9.79 -3.25
C SER A 237 28.95 -8.61 -3.19
N PRO A 238 30.09 -8.76 -2.51
CA PRO A 238 31.22 -7.83 -2.65
C PRO A 238 31.54 -7.49 -4.11
N GLU A 239 32.11 -6.30 -4.33
CA GLU A 239 32.39 -5.67 -5.64
C GLU A 239 31.13 -5.20 -6.42
N ARG A 240 29.91 -5.51 -5.97
CA ARG A 240 28.67 -5.03 -6.59
C ARG A 240 28.35 -3.59 -6.21
N ASN A 241 27.44 -2.98 -6.96
CA ASN A 241 27.01 -1.60 -6.69
C ASN A 241 26.31 -1.47 -5.34
N TYR A 242 26.81 -0.59 -4.49
CA TYR A 242 26.29 -0.30 -3.16
C TYR A 242 24.84 0.23 -3.17
N ALA A 243 24.48 1.04 -4.16
CA ALA A 243 23.12 1.59 -4.29
C ALA A 243 22.07 0.49 -4.49
N LYS A 244 22.47 -0.68 -5.02
CA LYS A 244 21.58 -1.83 -5.23
C LYS A 244 21.07 -2.40 -3.90
N ALA A 245 21.82 -2.28 -2.81
CA ALA A 245 21.35 -2.66 -1.48
C ALA A 245 20.11 -1.86 -1.09
N LYS A 246 20.10 -0.54 -1.34
CA LYS A 246 18.94 0.31 -1.05
C LYS A 246 17.76 0.07 -1.98
N GLU A 247 18.02 -0.26 -3.24
CA GLU A 247 16.99 -0.66 -4.19
C GLU A 247 16.29 -1.96 -3.76
N MET A 248 17.07 -2.98 -3.39
CA MET A 248 16.56 -4.30 -3.05
C MET A 248 15.98 -4.36 -1.64
N LEU A 249 16.67 -3.77 -0.65
CA LEU A 249 16.35 -3.87 0.77
C LEU A 249 15.60 -2.66 1.31
N GLY A 250 15.61 -1.53 0.60
CA GLY A 250 14.93 -0.31 0.99
C GLY A 250 15.84 0.61 1.81
N VAL A 251 15.23 1.46 2.63
CA VAL A 251 15.98 2.36 3.51
C VAL A 251 16.61 1.52 4.63
N PRO A 252 17.92 1.66 4.91
CA PRO A 252 18.54 0.95 6.03
C PRO A 252 17.96 1.41 7.36
N ASP A 253 17.89 0.50 8.32
CA ASP A 253 17.43 0.79 9.68
C ASP A 253 18.43 1.69 10.41
N LYS A 254 19.74 1.47 10.17
CA LYS A 254 20.82 2.32 10.71
C LYS A 254 21.94 2.49 9.70
N VAL A 255 22.61 3.64 9.80
CA VAL A 255 23.86 3.93 9.08
C VAL A 255 24.90 4.23 10.14
N ILE A 256 26.00 3.48 10.11
CA ILE A 256 27.05 3.56 11.13
C ILE A 256 28.41 3.78 10.49
N LYS A 257 29.32 4.41 11.24
CA LYS A 257 30.75 4.35 10.94
C LYS A 257 31.26 3.02 11.47
N ASP A 258 31.97 2.28 10.62
CA ASP A 258 32.35 0.90 10.90
C ASP A 258 33.86 0.71 10.86
N SER A 259 34.30 -0.43 11.36
CA SER A 259 35.69 -0.68 11.72
C SER A 259 35.94 -2.20 11.64
N SER A 260 37.14 -2.60 11.20
CA SER A 260 37.43 -4.02 10.95
C SER A 260 37.80 -4.72 12.26
N VAL A 261 37.29 -5.93 12.47
CA VAL A 261 37.61 -6.77 13.65
C VAL A 261 39.11 -6.97 13.82
N PHE A 262 39.85 -7.06 12.72
CA PHE A 262 41.29 -7.31 12.72
C PHE A 262 42.14 -6.05 12.54
N GLU A 263 41.70 -4.91 13.06
CA GLU A 263 42.38 -3.61 12.90
C GLU A 263 43.89 -3.63 13.22
N ASP A 264 44.30 -4.38 14.24
CA ASP A 264 45.69 -4.39 14.71
C ASP A 264 46.55 -5.51 14.09
N LYS A 265 45.91 -6.58 13.57
CA LYS A 265 46.63 -7.77 13.08
C LYS A 265 47.14 -7.61 11.64
N PHE A 266 46.54 -6.71 10.87
CA PHE A 266 46.97 -6.46 9.49
C PHE A 266 47.52 -5.05 9.40
N ARG A 267 48.82 -4.93 9.09
CA ARG A 267 49.32 -3.68 8.52
C ARG A 267 48.59 -3.50 7.20
N PHE A 268 47.59 -2.62 7.18
CA PHE A 268 46.88 -2.23 5.97
C PHE A 268 47.82 -1.41 5.08
N ASP A 269 48.89 -2.01 4.59
CA ASP A 269 49.89 -1.34 3.75
C ASP A 269 49.30 -0.91 2.39
N VAL A 270 48.05 -1.32 2.11
CA VAL A 270 47.33 -1.08 0.84
C VAL A 270 46.20 -0.06 0.99
N ILE A 271 45.70 0.22 2.20
CA ILE A 271 44.51 1.06 2.41
C ILE A 271 44.94 2.35 3.10
N SER A 272 44.60 3.50 2.50
CA SER A 272 45.00 4.78 3.04
C SER A 272 44.28 5.05 4.37
N LYS A 273 44.89 5.87 5.25
CA LYS A 273 44.23 6.31 6.49
C LYS A 273 42.90 7.02 6.22
N GLU A 274 42.80 7.72 5.08
CA GLU A 274 41.56 8.39 4.67
C GLU A 274 40.46 7.38 4.33
N ASP A 275 40.80 6.26 3.70
CA ASP A 275 39.84 5.19 3.39
C ASP A 275 39.33 4.50 4.65
N LEU A 276 40.19 4.28 5.65
CA LEU A 276 39.81 3.76 6.97
C LEU A 276 38.82 4.68 7.70
N GLU A 277 38.95 6.00 7.53
CA GLU A 277 38.02 6.95 8.15
C GLU A 277 36.66 7.03 7.45
N ASN A 278 36.58 6.57 6.21
CA ASN A 278 35.39 6.63 5.36
C ASN A 278 34.53 5.35 5.38
N ILE A 279 34.97 4.31 6.10
CA ILE A 279 34.22 3.06 6.21
C ILE A 279 32.87 3.32 6.85
N THR A 280 31.82 2.95 6.13
CA THR A 280 30.43 3.06 6.61
C THR A 280 29.67 1.78 6.31
N SER A 281 28.73 1.46 7.18
CA SER A 281 27.86 0.30 7.01
C SER A 281 26.40 0.67 7.18
N ASP A 282 25.58 0.12 6.30
CA ASP A 282 24.13 0.17 6.38
C ASP A 282 23.64 -1.15 7.03
N LEU A 283 22.89 -1.04 8.13
CA LEU A 283 22.25 -2.19 8.79
C LEU A 283 20.80 -2.33 8.35
N TYR A 284 20.38 -3.58 8.16
CA TYR A 284 19.04 -4.00 7.79
C TYR A 284 18.57 -5.09 8.76
N PHE A 285 17.45 -4.86 9.42
CA PHE A 285 16.78 -5.81 10.30
C PHE A 285 15.74 -6.60 9.49
N LEU A 286 16.17 -7.77 9.02
CA LEU A 286 15.40 -8.70 8.21
C LEU A 286 14.65 -9.69 9.11
N GLU A 287 13.71 -10.45 8.56
CA GLU A 287 12.89 -11.36 9.36
C GLU A 287 13.73 -12.46 10.01
N ASN A 288 14.57 -13.10 9.20
CA ASN A 288 15.38 -14.26 9.56
C ASN A 288 16.85 -13.92 9.85
N ALA A 289 17.25 -12.64 9.73
CA ALA A 289 18.64 -12.24 9.88
C ALA A 289 18.81 -10.75 10.21
N VAL A 290 19.99 -10.39 10.70
CA VAL A 290 20.50 -9.02 10.64
C VAL A 290 21.56 -8.98 9.55
N LEU A 291 21.36 -8.09 8.58
CA LEU A 291 22.28 -7.89 7.47
C LEU A 291 22.98 -6.54 7.62
N LYS A 292 24.30 -6.54 7.48
CA LYS A 292 25.15 -5.35 7.45
C LYS A 292 25.88 -5.30 6.11
N VAL A 293 25.71 -4.20 5.39
CA VAL A 293 26.35 -3.93 4.09
C VAL A 293 27.38 -2.83 4.26
N THR A 294 28.65 -3.15 4.07
CA THR A 294 29.77 -2.23 4.30
C THR A 294 30.33 -1.68 2.99
N THR A 295 30.67 -0.41 2.97
CA THR A 295 31.32 0.26 1.83
C THR A 295 32.45 1.19 2.31
N ILE A 296 33.48 1.32 1.47
CA ILE A 296 34.62 2.23 1.69
C ILE A 296 34.50 3.45 0.77
N ASP A 297 34.07 3.24 -0.47
CA ASP A 297 34.03 4.25 -1.55
C ASP A 297 32.62 4.81 -1.79
N LYS A 298 31.59 4.28 -1.11
CA LYS A 298 30.15 4.56 -1.31
C LYS A 298 29.62 4.19 -2.71
N GLN A 299 30.39 3.47 -3.50
CA GLN A 299 30.03 3.03 -4.86
C GLN A 299 29.89 1.51 -4.91
N SER A 300 30.80 0.78 -4.27
CA SER A 300 30.85 -0.67 -4.26
C SER A 300 30.62 -1.24 -2.85
N ILE A 301 30.04 -2.43 -2.80
CA ILE A 301 29.91 -3.22 -1.59
C ILE A 301 31.29 -3.80 -1.32
N HIS A 302 31.89 -3.42 -0.20
CA HIS A 302 33.18 -3.96 0.23
C HIS A 302 33.00 -5.28 0.98
N ALA A 303 32.01 -5.34 1.87
CA ALA A 303 31.69 -6.53 2.63
C ALA A 303 30.19 -6.68 2.91
N LEU A 304 29.77 -7.93 3.09
CA LEU A 304 28.41 -8.32 3.42
C LEU A 304 28.46 -9.22 4.67
N THR A 305 27.90 -8.76 5.78
CA THR A 305 27.88 -9.49 7.06
C THR A 305 26.46 -9.88 7.43
N VAL A 306 26.25 -11.14 7.77
CA VAL A 306 24.94 -11.72 8.10
C VAL A 306 25.05 -12.41 9.46
N LEU A 307 24.18 -12.04 10.39
CA LEU A 307 23.88 -12.83 11.59
C LEU A 307 22.48 -13.41 11.45
N CYS A 308 22.34 -14.73 11.53
CA CYS A 308 21.05 -15.39 11.37
C CYS A 308 20.29 -15.46 12.69
N ASN A 309 18.98 -15.20 12.65
CA ASN A 309 18.08 -15.41 13.79
C ASN A 309 17.57 -16.86 13.84
N ASP A 310 17.45 -17.50 12.66
CA ASP A 310 16.96 -18.87 12.45
C ASP A 310 18.04 -19.72 11.73
N GLU A 311 17.63 -20.71 10.92
CA GLU A 311 18.54 -21.57 10.14
C GLU A 311 19.56 -20.76 9.33
N LEU A 312 20.84 -21.13 9.46
CA LEU A 312 21.96 -20.46 8.82
C LEU A 312 21.86 -20.60 7.29
N LEU A 313 21.69 -19.46 6.61
CA LEU A 313 21.68 -19.39 5.14
C LEU A 313 23.09 -19.19 4.61
N LEU A 314 23.84 -20.28 4.48
CA LEU A 314 25.15 -20.23 3.84
C LEU A 314 25.01 -20.04 2.32
N PRO A 315 25.85 -19.19 1.69
CA PRO A 315 25.94 -19.15 0.25
C PRO A 315 26.42 -20.50 -0.30
N ASP A 316 25.95 -20.87 -1.49
CA ASP A 316 26.33 -22.11 -2.17
C ASP A 316 27.83 -22.08 -2.55
N LEU A 317 28.69 -22.45 -1.61
CA LEU A 317 30.14 -22.52 -1.78
C LEU A 317 30.58 -23.97 -1.87
N PRO A 318 31.59 -24.28 -2.71
CA PRO A 318 31.89 -25.66 -3.03
C PRO A 318 32.21 -26.56 -1.83
N HIS A 319 32.88 -26.06 -0.78
CA HIS A 319 33.56 -26.93 0.19
C HIS A 319 33.58 -26.38 1.62
N TYR A 320 32.44 -26.15 2.26
CA TYR A 320 32.45 -25.88 3.70
C TYR A 320 31.37 -26.65 4.45
N CYS A 321 31.73 -27.00 5.68
CA CYS A 321 30.93 -27.78 6.61
C CYS A 321 29.56 -27.13 6.86
N SER A 322 28.68 -27.90 7.50
CA SER A 322 27.31 -27.49 7.81
C SER A 322 27.26 -26.21 8.66
N ASP A 323 26.12 -25.93 9.28
CA ASP A 323 25.91 -25.01 10.40
C ASP A 323 26.90 -25.10 11.60
N LYS A 324 27.98 -25.90 11.50
CA LYS A 324 28.96 -26.14 12.57
C LYS A 324 30.39 -26.07 12.08
N VAL A 325 31.26 -25.61 12.96
CA VAL A 325 32.72 -25.60 12.77
C VAL A 325 33.23 -27.03 12.66
N CYS A 326 34.05 -27.29 11.65
CA CYS A 326 34.72 -28.57 11.45
C CYS A 326 36.23 -28.39 11.36
N GLN A 327 36.95 -29.51 11.40
CA GLN A 327 38.41 -29.52 11.40
C GLN A 327 39.00 -28.85 10.14
N GLU A 328 38.45 -29.15 8.95
CA GLU A 328 38.93 -28.58 7.67
C GLU A 328 38.84 -27.05 7.63
N LEU A 329 37.83 -26.48 8.30
CA LEU A 329 37.66 -25.04 8.42
C LEU A 329 38.76 -24.43 9.29
N LEU A 330 39.06 -25.04 10.43
CA LEU A 330 40.07 -24.54 11.38
C LEU A 330 41.48 -24.60 10.80
N GLU A 331 41.84 -25.70 10.13
CA GLU A 331 43.18 -25.89 9.55
C GLU A 331 43.61 -24.78 8.60
N ASN A 332 42.65 -24.08 7.98
CA ASN A 332 42.89 -23.02 7.01
C ASN A 332 42.41 -21.63 7.48
N ALA A 333 41.88 -21.52 8.70
CA ALA A 333 41.29 -20.29 9.20
C ALA A 333 42.32 -19.42 9.94
N ILE A 334 42.20 -18.11 9.74
CA ILE A 334 42.81 -17.10 10.61
C ILE A 334 41.78 -16.76 11.68
N ILE A 335 42.17 -16.94 12.94
CA ILE A 335 41.28 -16.82 14.09
C ILE A 335 41.43 -15.45 14.76
N GLY A 336 40.30 -14.83 15.09
CA GLY A 336 40.22 -13.61 15.88
C GLY A 336 39.10 -13.67 16.90
N SER A 337 39.32 -13.04 18.05
CA SER A 337 38.27 -12.83 19.05
C SER A 337 37.48 -11.55 18.73
N VAL A 338 36.17 -11.65 18.81
CA VAL A 338 35.23 -10.53 18.79
C VAL A 338 34.65 -10.41 20.20
N ARG A 339 34.97 -9.32 20.91
CA ARG A 339 34.46 -9.09 22.26
C ARG A 339 33.37 -8.03 22.22
N THR A 340 32.14 -8.40 22.60
CA THR A 340 31.05 -7.46 22.82
C THR A 340 30.77 -7.32 24.33
N ILE A 341 29.77 -6.50 24.69
CA ILE A 341 29.38 -6.28 26.09
C ILE A 341 28.65 -7.50 26.67
N LYS A 342 27.87 -8.24 25.86
CA LYS A 342 27.07 -9.39 26.34
C LYS A 342 27.61 -10.73 25.85
N GLU A 343 28.25 -10.77 24.69
CA GLU A 343 28.66 -12.00 24.02
C GLU A 343 30.13 -11.96 23.58
N SER A 344 30.78 -13.10 23.64
CA SER A 344 32.07 -13.33 22.99
C SER A 344 31.82 -14.18 21.75
N ALA A 345 32.28 -13.68 20.61
CA ALA A 345 32.26 -14.42 19.36
C ALA A 345 33.69 -14.64 18.88
N ILE A 346 33.89 -15.65 18.04
CA ILE A 346 35.15 -15.96 17.40
C ILE A 346 34.94 -15.87 15.89
N ALA A 347 35.81 -15.13 15.23
CA ALA A 347 35.86 -14.96 13.79
C ALA A 347 36.87 -15.95 13.20
N LEU A 348 36.40 -16.83 12.32
CA LEU A 348 37.19 -17.84 11.60
C LEU A 348 37.26 -17.45 10.13
N ARG A 349 38.34 -16.78 9.72
CA ARG A 349 38.48 -16.25 8.36
C ARG A 349 39.24 -17.21 7.45
N THR A 350 38.66 -17.55 6.33
CA THR A 350 39.26 -18.35 5.26
C THR A 350 39.35 -17.55 3.96
N TYR A 351 40.37 -17.84 3.16
CA TYR A 351 40.51 -17.30 1.80
C TYR A 351 39.91 -18.30 0.82
N MET A 352 38.90 -17.90 0.02
CA MET A 352 38.28 -18.78 -0.97
C MET A 352 38.91 -18.61 -2.36
N GLY A 353 39.33 -17.38 -2.69
CA GLY A 353 39.86 -17.02 -4.00
C GLY A 353 38.80 -16.97 -5.14
N PRO A 354 39.19 -16.49 -6.33
CA PRO A 354 38.30 -16.43 -7.49
C PRO A 354 37.86 -17.83 -7.97
N PRO A 355 36.65 -18.00 -8.56
CA PRO A 355 35.70 -16.97 -8.99
C PRO A 355 34.66 -16.56 -7.92
N PHE A 356 34.80 -17.05 -6.68
CA PHE A 356 33.88 -16.77 -5.58
C PHE A 356 34.32 -15.51 -4.80
N TYR A 357 33.88 -15.39 -3.54
CA TYR A 357 34.29 -14.32 -2.63
C TYR A 357 35.79 -14.41 -2.34
N LYS A 358 36.51 -13.27 -2.27
CA LYS A 358 37.95 -13.31 -1.95
C LYS A 358 38.17 -13.88 -0.54
N HIS A 359 37.39 -13.41 0.43
CA HIS A 359 37.47 -13.88 1.81
C HIS A 359 36.07 -14.20 2.37
N MET A 360 35.98 -15.27 3.16
CA MET A 360 34.81 -15.61 3.95
C MET A 360 35.20 -15.76 5.42
N THR A 361 34.41 -15.20 6.31
CA THR A 361 34.60 -15.33 7.75
C THR A 361 33.36 -15.93 8.37
N TYR A 362 33.52 -16.95 9.21
CA TYR A 362 32.43 -17.52 10.00
C TYR A 362 32.49 -16.98 11.43
N PHE A 363 31.34 -16.72 12.02
CA PHE A 363 31.23 -16.33 13.42
C PHE A 363 30.65 -17.47 14.23
N THR A 364 31.32 -17.81 15.33
CA THR A 364 30.86 -18.80 16.30
C THR A 364 30.81 -18.18 17.68
N ASN A 365 29.84 -18.59 18.49
CA ASN A 365 29.82 -18.24 19.90
C ASN A 365 31.01 -18.90 20.61
N GLY A 366 31.71 -18.15 21.47
CA GLY A 366 32.82 -18.70 22.23
C GLY A 366 33.84 -17.66 22.68
N TYR A 367 34.76 -18.10 23.54
CA TYR A 367 35.87 -17.29 24.03
C TYR A 367 37.18 -18.07 23.82
N LEU A 368 38.23 -17.37 23.39
CA LEU A 368 39.58 -17.92 23.35
C LEU A 368 40.22 -17.67 24.71
N GLU A 369 40.45 -18.74 25.47
CA GLU A 369 41.11 -18.67 26.79
C GLU A 369 42.50 -18.02 26.71
N ASP A 370 43.19 -18.22 25.58
CA ASP A 370 44.50 -17.65 25.27
C ASP A 370 44.47 -17.10 23.82
N GLU A 371 44.65 -15.79 23.64
CA GLU A 371 44.65 -15.14 22.31
C GLU A 371 45.95 -15.40 21.54
N ASP A 372 47.04 -15.75 22.23
CA ASP A 372 48.35 -15.99 21.65
C ASP A 372 48.53 -17.46 21.23
N ASN A 373 47.80 -18.37 21.86
CA ASN A 373 47.80 -19.80 21.53
C ASN A 373 46.40 -20.41 21.74
N PRO A 374 45.44 -20.11 20.84
CA PRO A 374 44.07 -20.58 21.00
C PRO A 374 44.01 -22.11 20.97
N ASN A 375 43.30 -22.73 21.92
CA ASN A 375 42.99 -24.15 21.84
C ASN A 375 41.84 -24.35 20.84
N GLU A 376 42.19 -24.39 19.56
CA GLU A 376 41.27 -24.39 18.42
C GLU A 376 40.37 -25.64 18.39
N ASP A 377 40.85 -26.76 18.94
CA ASP A 377 40.08 -28.03 19.01
C ASP A 377 38.76 -27.88 19.77
N LYS A 378 38.68 -26.94 20.73
CA LYS A 378 37.44 -26.64 21.47
C LYS A 378 36.36 -26.00 20.59
N LEU A 379 36.71 -25.50 19.41
CA LEU A 379 35.78 -24.88 18.47
C LEU A 379 35.09 -25.89 17.57
N ILE A 380 35.64 -27.10 17.44
CA ILE A 380 35.05 -28.14 16.58
C ILE A 380 33.66 -28.52 17.11
N GLY A 381 32.67 -28.47 16.23
CA GLY A 381 31.27 -28.75 16.53
C GLY A 381 30.48 -27.55 17.07
N SER A 382 31.13 -26.40 17.30
CA SER A 382 30.45 -25.16 17.68
C SER A 382 29.57 -24.65 16.56
N GLU A 383 28.42 -24.09 16.92
CA GLU A 383 27.44 -23.56 15.99
C GLU A 383 27.92 -22.25 15.35
N ILE A 384 27.77 -22.18 14.03
CA ILE A 384 28.05 -20.97 13.26
C ILE A 384 26.78 -20.11 13.28
N VAL A 385 26.89 -18.92 13.87
CA VAL A 385 25.77 -17.98 14.05
C VAL A 385 25.66 -16.95 12.93
N GLY A 386 26.68 -16.87 12.08
CA GLY A 386 26.71 -15.93 10.97
C GLY A 386 28.00 -15.98 10.18
N PHE A 387 28.09 -15.11 9.17
CA PHE A 387 29.24 -15.01 8.31
C PHE A 387 29.46 -13.60 7.76
N CYS A 388 30.67 -13.32 7.28
CA CYS A 388 31.05 -12.11 6.56
C CYS A 388 31.75 -12.48 5.25
N LEU A 389 31.26 -11.96 4.14
CA LEU A 389 31.87 -12.05 2.82
C LEU A 389 32.58 -10.74 2.53
N SER A 390 33.85 -10.77 2.18
CA SER A 390 34.65 -9.56 1.98
C SER A 390 35.50 -9.64 0.73
N GLU A 391 35.65 -8.50 0.07
CA GLU A 391 36.64 -8.32 -1.00
C GLU A 391 38.07 -8.30 -0.45
N SER A 392 38.28 -7.95 0.80
CA SER A 392 39.63 -7.83 1.37
C SER A 392 39.80 -8.66 2.63
N GLN A 393 40.96 -8.52 3.25
CA GLN A 393 41.25 -9.12 4.56
C GLN A 393 40.45 -8.48 5.70
N MET A 394 39.76 -7.35 5.45
CA MET A 394 38.89 -6.72 6.42
C MET A 394 37.67 -7.58 6.73
N VAL A 395 37.30 -7.62 7.99
CA VAL A 395 36.16 -8.39 8.51
C VAL A 395 35.31 -7.46 9.34
N PHE A 396 34.01 -7.45 9.07
CA PHE A 396 33.05 -6.63 9.80
C PHE A 396 32.13 -7.55 10.59
N TYR A 397 31.80 -7.13 11.81
CA TYR A 397 30.92 -7.87 12.71
C TYR A 397 29.76 -6.97 13.12
N ILE A 398 28.61 -7.56 13.48
CA ILE A 398 27.44 -6.80 13.95
C ILE A 398 27.46 -6.80 15.48
N TYR A 399 27.82 -5.68 16.08
CA TYR A 399 27.98 -5.57 17.53
C TYR A 399 26.66 -5.31 18.25
N ASP A 400 26.52 -5.81 19.49
CA ASP A 400 25.34 -5.58 20.33
C ASP A 400 24.87 -4.13 20.43
N TYR A 401 25.82 -3.18 20.45
CA TYR A 401 25.50 -1.76 20.56
C TYR A 401 24.88 -1.19 19.28
N GLU A 402 25.09 -1.84 18.13
CA GLU A 402 24.50 -1.47 16.84
C GLU A 402 23.06 -1.98 16.74
N LEU A 403 22.73 -3.05 17.46
CA LEU A 403 21.38 -3.61 17.54
C LEU A 403 20.44 -2.82 18.46
N ARG A 404 20.97 -1.98 19.37
CA ARG A 404 20.20 -1.07 20.24
C ARG A 404 19.84 0.20 19.51
#